data_AF-E9I606-F1
#
_entry.id   AF-E9I606-F1
#
_cell.length_a   1.000
_cell.length_b   1.000
_cell.length_c   1.000
_cell.angle_alpha   90.00
_cell.angle_beta   90.00
_cell.angle_gamma   90.00
#
_symmetry.space_group_name_H-M   'P 1'
#
loop_
_entity.id
_entity.type
_entity.pdbx_description
1 polymer ?
#
loop_
_entity_poly.entity_id
_entity_poly.type
_entity_poly.pdbx_seq_one_letter_code
_entity_poly.pdbx_strand_id
1 'polypeptide(L)'
;MGLTSGLLKLVMLVLVSFQWWRDVVREARLMGQHTSIVELGLRWGIILFIISEWPPLGILAFSPFGVPLLNTVVLLSSGVRVTWAHHRIIRNNHNQALVSLAITVVLGIYFTILQGAEYLEASFTFADSVYGSSFFLATGFHGFHVLIGTAFLLVCLIRLTKFNLNKAHHFGFEAAA
;
A
#
# COMPACT_ATOMS: atom_id res chain seq x y z
N MET A 1 -11.13 44.88 21.07
CA MET A 1 -10.96 43.94 22.21
C MET A 1 -10.52 42.53 21.79
N GLY A 2 -10.78 42.05 20.56
CA GLY A 2 -10.37 40.70 20.13
C GLY A 2 -8.85 40.52 19.88
N LEU A 3 -8.21 41.48 19.19
CA LEU A 3 -6.82 41.32 18.72
C LEU A 3 -5.78 41.25 19.86
N THR A 4 -5.92 42.11 20.88
CA THR A 4 -5.04 42.13 22.06
C THR A 4 -5.18 40.86 22.90
N SER A 5 -6.40 40.29 22.98
CA SER A 5 -6.66 39.02 23.67
C SER A 5 -6.07 37.81 22.92
N GLY A 6 -6.05 37.84 21.58
CA GLY A 6 -5.45 36.77 20.76
C GLY A 6 -3.92 36.76 20.83
N LEU A 7 -3.30 37.95 20.76
CA LEU A 7 -1.85 38.08 20.89
C LEU A 7 -1.35 37.60 22.25
N LEU A 8 -2.04 37.97 23.33
CA LEU A 8 -1.71 37.52 24.68
C LEU A 8 -1.78 35.99 24.81
N LYS A 9 -2.80 35.34 24.23
CA LYS A 9 -2.93 33.88 24.24
C LYS A 9 -1.78 33.19 23.51
N LEU A 10 -1.37 33.73 22.36
CA LEU A 10 -0.25 33.17 21.59
C LEU A 10 1.07 33.29 22.37
N VAL A 11 1.33 34.45 22.99
CA VAL A 11 2.53 34.67 23.81
C VAL A 11 2.57 33.71 24.99
N MET A 12 1.45 33.56 25.71
CA MET A 12 1.38 32.63 26.85
C MET A 12 1.57 31.17 26.41
N LEU A 13 1.00 30.75 25.28
CA LEU A 13 1.19 29.41 24.73
C LEU A 13 2.67 29.12 24.46
N VAL A 14 3.36 30.02 23.77
CA VAL A 14 4.79 29.86 23.45
C VAL A 14 5.64 29.81 24.73
N LEU A 15 5.35 30.68 25.69
CA LEU A 15 6.06 30.71 26.97
C LEU A 15 5.88 29.41 27.76
N VAL A 16 4.65 28.87 27.84
CA VAL A 16 4.37 27.61 28.53
C VAL A 16 5.07 26.44 27.83
N SER A 17 4.99 26.34 26.51
CA SER A 17 5.68 25.27 25.76
C SER A 17 7.20 25.31 25.94
N PHE A 18 7.80 26.50 25.94
CA PHE A 18 9.24 26.65 26.19
C PHE A 18 9.65 26.24 27.60
N GLN A 19 8.88 26.68 28.62
CA GLN A 19 9.14 26.33 30.02
C GLN A 19 8.99 24.82 30.25
N TRP A 20 7.95 24.21 29.69
CA TRP A 20 7.73 22.77 29.79
C TRP A 20 8.89 21.99 29.16
N TRP A 21 9.30 22.34 27.94
CA TRP A 21 10.40 21.64 27.26
C TRP A 21 11.74 21.81 27.99
N ARG A 22 12.00 22.99 28.56
CA ARG A 22 13.17 23.24 29.42
C ARG A 22 13.19 22.27 30.61
N ASP A 23 12.05 22.05 31.25
CA ASP A 23 11.96 21.22 32.45
C ASP A 23 12.09 19.72 32.10
N VAL A 24 11.50 19.26 30.99
CA VAL A 24 11.73 17.90 30.44
C VAL A 24 13.22 17.65 30.19
N VAL A 25 13.93 18.61 29.59
CA VAL A 25 15.39 18.47 29.35
C VAL A 25 16.18 18.42 30.66
N ARG A 26 15.77 19.17 31.69
CA ARG A 26 16.41 19.14 33.02
C ARG A 26 16.17 17.82 33.73
N GLU A 27 14.96 17.27 33.68
CA GLU A 27 14.62 15.96 34.24
C GLU A 27 15.45 14.85 33.58
N ALA A 28 15.62 14.92 32.26
CA ALA A 28 16.44 13.97 31.51
C ALA A 28 17.93 14.09 31.84
N ARG A 29 18.50 15.30 31.73
CA ARG A 29 19.96 15.53 31.76
C ARG A 29 20.52 15.73 33.17
N LEU A 30 19.81 16.42 34.04
CA LEU A 30 20.30 16.81 35.35
C LEU A 30 19.81 15.87 36.46
N MET A 31 18.58 15.35 36.34
CA MET A 31 17.97 14.48 37.37
C MET A 31 18.04 12.98 37.03
N GLY A 32 18.43 12.61 35.80
CA GLY A 32 18.63 11.23 35.38
C GLY A 32 17.35 10.38 35.38
N GLN A 33 16.16 10.98 35.27
CA GLN A 33 14.88 10.27 35.42
C GLN A 33 14.47 9.45 34.17
N HIS A 34 15.14 9.65 33.04
CA HIS A 34 14.89 8.93 31.79
C HIS A 34 15.52 7.54 31.80
N THR A 35 14.95 6.64 32.59
CA THR A 35 15.29 5.21 32.54
C THR A 35 14.91 4.61 31.18
N SER A 36 15.43 3.42 30.87
CA SER A 36 15.13 2.73 29.60
C SER A 36 13.64 2.53 29.35
N ILE A 37 12.84 2.31 30.40
CA ILE A 37 11.38 2.17 30.33
C ILE A 37 10.72 3.51 29.96
N VAL A 38 11.18 4.61 30.55
CA VAL A 38 10.66 5.96 30.25
C VAL A 38 11.01 6.37 28.82
N GLU A 39 12.24 6.11 28.37
CA GLU A 39 12.64 6.39 26.99
C GLU A 39 11.83 5.57 25.99
N LEU A 40 11.57 4.28 26.28
CA LEU A 40 10.70 3.46 25.47
C LEU A 40 9.28 4.04 25.40
N GLY A 41 8.72 4.48 26.53
CA GLY A 41 7.42 5.16 26.57
C GLY A 41 7.37 6.43 25.73
N LEU A 42 8.41 7.27 25.78
CA LEU A 42 8.53 8.49 24.97
C LEU A 42 8.63 8.19 23.47
N ARG A 43 9.39 7.15 23.08
CA ARG A 43 9.49 6.70 21.69
C ARG A 43 8.11 6.27 21.16
N TRP A 44 7.37 5.46 21.91
CA TRP A 44 6.00 5.09 21.55
C TRP A 44 5.05 6.28 21.53
N GLY A 45 5.16 7.19 22.50
CA GLY A 45 4.35 8.41 22.56
C GLY A 45 4.49 9.27 21.30
N ILE A 46 5.71 9.46 20.81
CA ILE A 46 5.98 10.21 19.57
C ILE A 46 5.41 9.46 18.35
N ILE A 47 5.59 8.13 18.27
CA ILE A 47 5.03 7.33 17.17
C ILE A 47 3.51 7.45 17.12
N LEU A 48 2.83 7.29 18.26
CA LEU A 48 1.38 7.39 18.36
C LEU A 48 0.87 8.80 18.04
N PHE A 49 1.60 9.84 18.48
CA PHE A 49 1.29 11.22 18.13
C PHE A 49 1.38 11.48 16.61
N ILE A 50 2.42 10.97 15.95
CA ILE A 50 2.54 11.10 14.49
C ILE A 50 1.42 10.34 13.77
N ILE A 51 1.07 9.14 14.24
CA ILE A 51 -0.02 8.34 13.67
C ILE A 51 -1.36 9.05 13.80
N SER A 52 -1.62 9.78 14.91
CA SER A 52 -2.89 10.49 15.08
C SER A 52 -3.05 11.72 14.16
N GLU A 53 -1.95 12.34 13.75
CA GLU A 53 -1.95 13.50 12.84
C GLU A 53 -1.94 13.10 11.36
N TRP A 54 -1.80 11.79 11.07
CA TRP A 54 -1.83 11.25 9.71
C TRP A 54 -3.13 10.48 9.47
N PRO A 55 -3.86 10.72 8.36
CA PRO A 55 -3.53 11.58 7.22
C PRO A 55 -3.67 13.09 7.48
N PRO A 56 -3.00 13.95 6.67
CA PRO A 56 -3.10 15.40 6.80
C PRO A 56 -4.55 15.90 6.77
N LEU A 57 -4.82 16.99 7.51
CA LEU A 57 -6.12 17.65 7.55
C LEU A 57 -6.67 17.92 6.14
N GLY A 58 -7.92 17.51 5.90
CA GLY A 58 -8.61 17.68 4.62
C GLY A 58 -8.57 16.45 3.71
N ILE A 59 -7.79 15.42 4.02
CA ILE A 59 -7.73 14.19 3.23
C ILE A 59 -8.59 13.10 3.87
N LEU A 60 -9.64 12.70 3.16
CA LEU A 60 -10.47 11.55 3.53
C LEU A 60 -9.88 10.28 2.91
N ALA A 61 -9.01 9.61 3.67
CA ALA A 61 -8.43 8.34 3.28
C ALA A 61 -9.50 7.25 3.08
N PHE A 62 -9.24 6.34 2.14
CA PHE A 62 -10.11 5.19 1.90
C PHE A 62 -10.18 4.25 3.10
N SER A 63 -11.35 3.62 3.29
CA SER A 63 -11.46 2.49 4.21
C SER A 63 -10.72 1.27 3.62
N PRO A 64 -9.74 0.68 4.33
CA PRO A 64 -9.01 -0.48 3.86
C PRO A 64 -9.90 -1.71 3.61
N PHE A 65 -11.04 -1.79 4.30
CA PHE A 65 -11.98 -2.92 4.21
C PHE A 65 -12.95 -2.84 3.02
N GLY A 66 -12.83 -1.82 2.17
CA GLY A 66 -13.62 -1.66 0.95
C GLY A 66 -12.96 -2.29 -0.28
N VAL A 67 -12.89 -1.51 -1.36
CA VAL A 67 -12.24 -1.90 -2.63
C VAL A 67 -10.78 -2.38 -2.45
N PRO A 68 -9.94 -1.78 -1.58
CA PRO A 68 -8.57 -2.26 -1.38
C PRO A 68 -8.48 -3.71 -0.88
N LEU A 69 -9.38 -4.11 0.03
CA LEU A 69 -9.44 -5.49 0.51
C LEU A 69 -9.84 -6.45 -0.62
N LEU A 70 -10.81 -6.06 -1.45
CA LEU A 70 -11.23 -6.85 -2.61
C LEU A 70 -10.06 -7.06 -3.58
N ASN A 71 -9.31 -6.00 -3.89
CA ASN A 71 -8.11 -6.07 -4.73
C ASN A 71 -7.05 -7.03 -4.18
N THR A 72 -6.87 -7.06 -2.86
CA THR A 72 -5.97 -8.01 -2.19
C THR A 72 -6.43 -9.46 -2.39
N VAL A 73 -7.72 -9.73 -2.21
CA VAL A 73 -8.30 -11.07 -2.42
C VAL A 73 -8.16 -11.50 -3.89
N VAL A 74 -8.38 -10.58 -4.83
CA VAL A 74 -8.22 -10.83 -6.28
C VAL A 74 -6.79 -11.26 -6.60
N LEU A 75 -5.77 -10.52 -6.14
CA LEU A 75 -4.36 -10.86 -6.40
C LEU A 75 -3.92 -12.17 -5.73
N LEU A 76 -4.33 -12.41 -4.48
CA LEU A 76 -4.01 -13.68 -3.81
C LEU A 76 -4.65 -14.87 -4.52
N SER A 77 -5.91 -14.72 -4.95
CA SER A 77 -6.61 -15.77 -5.68
C SER A 77 -6.00 -16.03 -7.06
N SER A 78 -5.53 -14.99 -7.77
CA SER A 78 -4.86 -15.14 -9.06
C SER A 78 -3.51 -15.83 -8.93
N GLY A 79 -2.77 -15.58 -7.84
CA GLY A 79 -1.55 -16.28 -7.45
C GLY A 79 -1.77 -17.79 -7.26
N VAL A 80 -2.80 -18.19 -6.50
CA VAL A 80 -3.15 -19.61 -6.34
C VAL A 80 -3.48 -20.26 -7.70
N ARG A 81 -4.17 -19.54 -8.59
CA ARG A 81 -4.54 -20.03 -9.92
C ARG A 81 -3.34 -20.18 -10.85
N VAL A 82 -2.36 -19.28 -10.81
CA VAL A 82 -1.15 -19.39 -11.65
C VAL A 82 -0.25 -20.54 -11.19
N THR A 83 -0.11 -20.75 -9.87
CA THR A 83 0.60 -21.91 -9.32
C THR A 83 -0.11 -23.22 -9.71
N TRP A 84 -1.44 -23.23 -9.69
CA TRP A 84 -2.20 -24.39 -10.17
C TRP A 84 -1.98 -24.62 -11.67
N ALA A 85 -1.98 -23.56 -12.49
CA ALA A 85 -1.69 -23.66 -13.92
C ALA A 85 -0.30 -24.28 -14.16
N HIS A 86 0.72 -23.86 -13.40
CA HIS A 86 2.07 -24.43 -13.46
C HIS A 86 2.07 -25.93 -13.20
N HIS A 87 1.44 -26.34 -12.09
CA HIS A 87 1.37 -27.75 -11.73
C HIS A 87 0.63 -28.58 -12.80
N ARG A 88 -0.36 -27.99 -13.50
CA ARG A 88 -1.08 -28.65 -14.59
C ARG A 88 -0.26 -28.76 -15.87
N ILE A 89 0.59 -27.78 -16.18
CA ILE A 89 1.56 -27.85 -17.29
C ILE A 89 2.52 -29.02 -17.05
N ILE A 90 3.10 -29.14 -15.85
CA ILE A 90 4.02 -30.24 -15.50
C ILE A 90 3.32 -31.62 -15.57
N ARG A 91 2.05 -31.69 -15.17
CA ARG A 91 1.23 -32.93 -15.27
C ARG A 91 0.66 -33.21 -16.67
N ASN A 92 0.98 -32.40 -17.71
CA ASN A 92 0.39 -32.47 -19.06
C ASN A 92 -1.12 -32.27 -19.14
N ASN A 93 -1.78 -31.73 -18.11
CA ASN A 93 -3.22 -31.51 -18.16
C ASN A 93 -3.51 -30.15 -18.80
N HIS A 94 -3.57 -30.15 -20.13
CA HIS A 94 -3.61 -28.93 -20.92
C HIS A 94 -4.91 -28.13 -20.76
N ASN A 95 -6.07 -28.79 -20.68
CA ASN A 95 -7.35 -28.10 -20.49
C ASN A 95 -7.41 -27.38 -19.15
N GLN A 96 -6.96 -28.03 -18.07
CA GLN A 96 -6.96 -27.41 -16.74
C GLN A 96 -5.92 -26.29 -16.64
N ALA A 97 -4.76 -26.44 -17.28
CA ALA A 97 -3.76 -25.37 -17.36
C ALA A 97 -4.31 -24.14 -18.08
N LEU A 98 -4.97 -24.33 -19.24
CA LEU A 98 -5.56 -23.26 -20.03
C LEU A 98 -6.67 -22.52 -19.27
N VAL A 99 -7.59 -23.26 -18.65
CA VAL A 99 -8.67 -22.66 -17.84
C VAL A 99 -8.10 -21.89 -16.65
N SER A 100 -7.13 -22.45 -15.94
CA SER A 100 -6.55 -21.81 -14.74
C SER A 100 -5.81 -20.53 -15.10
N LEU A 101 -5.00 -20.56 -16.16
CA LEU A 101 -4.27 -19.38 -16.64
C LEU A 101 -5.21 -18.31 -17.21
N ALA A 102 -6.27 -18.71 -17.93
CA ALA A 102 -7.28 -17.77 -18.42
C ALA A 102 -7.97 -17.03 -17.26
N ILE A 103 -8.32 -17.74 -16.18
CA ILE A 103 -8.89 -17.13 -14.97
C ILE A 103 -7.89 -16.15 -14.34
N THR A 104 -6.60 -16.51 -14.23
CA THR A 104 -5.57 -15.59 -13.70
C THR A 104 -5.49 -14.29 -14.50
N VAL A 105 -5.49 -14.37 -15.83
CA VAL A 105 -5.46 -13.17 -16.70
C VAL A 105 -6.72 -12.31 -16.51
N VAL A 106 -7.91 -12.94 -16.45
CA VAL A 106 -9.16 -12.22 -16.20
C VAL A 106 -9.16 -11.52 -14.83
N LEU A 107 -8.66 -12.18 -13.78
CA LEU A 107 -8.53 -11.59 -12.45
C LEU A 107 -7.54 -10.41 -12.44
N GLY A 108 -6.44 -10.50 -13.20
CA GLY A 108 -5.50 -9.40 -13.34
C GLY A 108 -6.10 -8.18 -14.05
N ILE A 109 -6.87 -8.39 -15.12
CA ILE A 109 -7.62 -7.31 -15.79
C ILE A 109 -8.66 -6.72 -14.85
N TYR A 110 -9.36 -7.56 -14.09
CA TYR A 110 -10.36 -7.12 -13.10
C TYR A 110 -9.73 -6.24 -12.01
N PHE A 111 -8.55 -6.61 -11.50
CA PHE A 111 -7.79 -5.78 -10.57
C PHE A 111 -7.48 -4.40 -11.16
N THR A 112 -7.02 -4.31 -12.42
CA THR A 112 -6.73 -3.02 -13.07
C THR A 112 -7.98 -2.15 -13.18
N ILE A 113 -9.14 -2.74 -13.51
CA ILE A 113 -10.41 -2.01 -13.59
C ILE A 113 -10.79 -1.45 -12.21
N LEU A 114 -10.71 -2.28 -11.16
CA LEU A 114 -11.00 -1.85 -9.79
C LEU A 114 -10.05 -0.75 -9.31
N GLN A 115 -8.75 -0.86 -9.59
CA GLN A 115 -7.77 0.18 -9.27
C GLN A 115 -8.06 1.49 -10.01
N GLY A 116 -8.52 1.42 -11.26
CA GLY A 116 -8.97 2.59 -12.02
C GLY A 116 -10.21 3.24 -11.42
N ALA A 117 -11.20 2.44 -10.99
CA ALA A 117 -12.39 2.94 -10.31
C ALA A 117 -12.04 3.63 -8.97
N GLU A 118 -11.13 3.03 -8.19
CA GLU A 118 -10.64 3.63 -6.94
C GLU A 118 -10.01 5.01 -7.18
N TYR A 119 -9.26 5.18 -8.27
CA TYR A 119 -8.67 6.48 -8.61
C TYR A 119 -9.71 7.52 -9.04
N LEU A 120 -10.80 7.10 -9.67
CA LEU A 120 -11.89 8.00 -10.08
C LEU A 120 -12.76 8.43 -8.90
N GLU A 121 -12.92 7.58 -7.89
CA GLU A 121 -13.72 7.85 -6.68
C GLU A 121 -12.93 8.55 -5.57
N ALA A 122 -11.61 8.72 -5.72
CA ALA A 122 -10.76 9.33 -4.71
C ALA A 122 -11.16 10.79 -4.41
N SER A 123 -11.28 11.09 -3.12
CA SER A 123 -11.57 12.45 -2.63
C SER A 123 -10.36 13.39 -2.69
N PHE A 124 -9.19 12.86 -3.01
CA PHE A 124 -7.90 13.56 -3.08
C PHE A 124 -7.20 13.22 -4.40
N THR A 125 -6.31 14.11 -4.83
CA THR A 125 -5.58 14.05 -6.09
C THR A 125 -4.07 13.92 -5.85
N PHE A 126 -3.30 13.71 -6.93
CA PHE A 126 -1.83 13.65 -6.85
C PHE A 126 -1.20 14.94 -6.29
N ALA A 127 -1.84 16.09 -6.52
CA ALA A 127 -1.34 17.39 -6.05
C ALA A 127 -1.67 17.66 -4.58
N ASP A 128 -2.51 16.83 -3.94
CA ASP A 128 -2.96 17.05 -2.57
C ASP A 128 -1.96 16.49 -1.56
N SER A 129 -1.14 17.42 -1.03
CA SER A 129 -0.16 17.17 0.04
C SER A 129 0.85 16.04 -0.25
N VAL A 130 1.63 15.69 0.78
CA VAL A 130 2.55 14.55 0.74
C VAL A 130 1.79 13.22 0.71
N TYR A 131 0.57 13.15 1.25
CA TYR A 131 -0.23 11.92 1.27
C TYR A 131 -0.66 11.51 -0.15
N GLY A 132 -1.29 12.42 -0.92
CA GLY A 132 -1.80 12.12 -2.25
C GLY A 132 -0.67 11.75 -3.22
N SER A 133 0.39 12.55 -3.23
CA SER A 133 1.59 12.28 -4.05
C SER A 133 2.22 10.93 -3.74
N SER A 134 2.40 10.59 -2.45
CA SER A 134 2.96 9.29 -2.03
C SER A 134 2.04 8.12 -2.38
N PHE A 135 0.73 8.27 -2.15
CA PHE A 135 -0.28 7.25 -2.47
C PHE A 135 -0.26 6.91 -3.95
N PHE A 136 -0.55 7.89 -4.81
CA PHE A 136 -0.68 7.68 -6.26
C PHE A 136 0.63 7.25 -6.92
N LEU A 137 1.79 7.69 -6.41
CA LEU A 137 3.08 7.23 -6.91
C LEU A 137 3.28 5.74 -6.60
N ALA A 138 3.08 5.33 -5.35
CA ALA A 138 3.29 3.94 -4.93
C ALA A 138 2.30 2.98 -5.59
N THR A 139 1.00 3.29 -5.51
CA THR A 139 -0.05 2.45 -6.10
C THR A 139 -0.03 2.52 -7.64
N GLY A 140 0.36 3.65 -8.22
CA GLY A 140 0.51 3.80 -9.67
C GLY A 140 1.65 2.97 -10.23
N PHE A 141 2.82 2.98 -9.58
CA PHE A 141 3.95 2.14 -9.98
C PHE A 141 3.61 0.66 -9.82
N HIS A 142 2.98 0.27 -8.72
CA HIS A 142 2.47 -1.10 -8.54
C HIS A 142 1.48 -1.49 -9.65
N GLY A 143 0.49 -0.63 -9.95
CA GLY A 143 -0.48 -0.87 -11.02
C GLY A 143 0.17 -1.04 -12.39
N PHE A 144 1.21 -0.25 -12.70
CA PHE A 144 2.02 -0.42 -13.90
C PHE A 144 2.72 -1.80 -13.95
N HIS A 145 3.26 -2.28 -12.83
CA HIS A 145 3.86 -3.63 -12.76
C HIS A 145 2.83 -4.72 -13.00
N VAL A 146 1.62 -4.58 -12.44
CA VAL A 146 0.53 -5.53 -12.66
C VAL A 146 0.11 -5.55 -14.15
N LEU A 147 0.02 -4.39 -14.81
CA LEU A 147 -0.25 -4.32 -16.25
C LEU A 147 0.78 -5.08 -17.09
N ILE A 148 2.07 -4.90 -16.80
CA ILE A 148 3.13 -5.66 -17.49
C ILE A 148 3.02 -7.16 -17.20
N GLY A 149 2.81 -7.54 -15.94
CA GLY A 149 2.65 -8.95 -15.54
C GLY A 149 1.46 -9.62 -16.24
N THR A 150 0.31 -8.95 -16.30
CA THR A 150 -0.86 -9.48 -17.01
C THR A 150 -0.62 -9.63 -18.51
N ALA A 151 0.12 -8.72 -19.15
CA ALA A 151 0.53 -8.85 -20.55
C ALA A 151 1.45 -10.06 -20.77
N PHE A 152 2.41 -10.32 -19.88
CA PHE A 152 3.25 -11.52 -19.95
C PHE A 152 2.45 -12.82 -19.79
N LEU A 153 1.51 -12.86 -18.84
CA LEU A 153 0.62 -14.01 -18.66
C LEU A 153 -0.32 -14.21 -19.85
N LEU A 154 -0.78 -13.14 -20.50
CA LEU A 154 -1.56 -13.21 -21.73
C LEU A 154 -0.75 -13.82 -22.88
N VAL A 155 0.51 -13.42 -23.04
CA VAL A 155 1.42 -14.06 -24.02
C VAL A 155 1.60 -15.55 -23.71
N CYS A 156 1.74 -15.91 -22.43
CA CYS A 156 1.82 -17.30 -22.02
C CYS A 156 0.53 -18.07 -22.32
N LEU A 157 -0.64 -17.45 -22.15
CA LEU A 157 -1.93 -18.05 -22.51
C LEU A 157 -2.04 -18.32 -24.00
N ILE A 158 -1.63 -17.37 -24.85
CA ILE A 158 -1.59 -17.54 -26.31
C ILE A 158 -0.60 -18.64 -26.72
N ARG A 159 0.55 -18.75 -26.03
CA ARG A 159 1.51 -19.83 -26.30
C ARG A 159 0.98 -21.19 -25.87
N LEU A 160 0.24 -21.24 -24.77
CA LEU A 160 -0.42 -22.44 -24.30
C LEU A 160 -1.46 -22.90 -25.32
N THR A 161 -2.32 -22.03 -25.86
CA THR A 161 -3.32 -22.43 -26.87
C THR A 161 -2.71 -22.99 -28.16
N LYS A 162 -1.48 -22.58 -28.50
CA LYS A 162 -0.71 -23.09 -29.65
C LYS A 162 0.10 -24.36 -29.35
N PHE A 163 -0.04 -24.97 -28.17
CA PHE A 163 0.74 -26.13 -27.73
C PHE A 163 2.27 -25.90 -27.72
N ASN A 164 2.72 -24.64 -27.56
CA ASN A 164 4.14 -24.27 -27.58
C ASN A 164 4.84 -24.40 -26.21
N LEU A 165 4.15 -24.91 -25.18
CA LEU A 165 4.68 -25.09 -23.83
C LEU A 165 4.68 -26.57 -23.47
N ASN A 166 5.87 -27.12 -23.22
CA ASN A 166 6.07 -28.51 -22.85
C ASN A 166 6.53 -28.65 -21.40
N LYS A 167 6.31 -29.83 -20.81
CA LYS A 167 6.74 -30.15 -19.43
C LYS A 167 8.18 -29.78 -19.09
N ALA A 168 9.09 -29.92 -20.05
CA ALA A 168 10.52 -29.63 -19.85
C ALA A 168 10.95 -28.23 -20.33
N HIS A 169 10.13 -27.58 -21.17
CA HIS A 169 10.46 -26.30 -21.80
C HIS A 169 9.29 -25.33 -21.64
N HIS A 170 9.23 -24.70 -20.47
CA HIS A 170 8.24 -23.68 -20.14
C HIS A 170 8.81 -22.53 -19.30
N PHE A 171 10.12 -22.25 -19.39
CA PHE A 171 10.78 -21.16 -18.67
C PHE A 171 10.10 -19.79 -18.86
N GLY A 172 9.56 -19.50 -20.06
CA GLY A 172 8.84 -18.26 -20.29
C GLY A 172 7.55 -18.12 -19.46
N PHE A 173 6.95 -19.23 -19.03
CA PHE A 173 5.85 -19.25 -18.07
C PHE A 173 6.38 -19.12 -16.64
N GLU A 174 7.48 -19.79 -16.30
CA GLU A 174 8.12 -19.68 -14.98
C GLU A 174 8.63 -18.26 -14.68
N ALA A 175 9.10 -17.53 -15.69
CA ALA A 175 9.51 -16.13 -15.55
C ALA A 175 8.33 -15.16 -15.41
N ALA A 176 7.12 -15.58 -15.78
CA ALA A 176 5.91 -14.76 -15.73
C ALA A 176 5.04 -15.03 -14.50
N ALA A 177 5.26 -16.15 -13.80
CA ALA A 177 4.52 -16.61 -12.63
C ALA A 177 5.26 -16.27 -11.33
#